data_AF-G8BN18-F1
#
_entry.id   AF-G8BN18-F1
#
_cell.length_a   1.000
_cell.length_b   1.000
_cell.length_c   1.000
_cell.angle_alpha   90.00
_cell.angle_beta   90.00
_cell.angle_gamma   90.00
#
_symmetry.space_group_name_H-M   'P 1'
#
loop_
_entity.id
_entity.type
_entity.pdbx_description
1 polymer ?
#
loop_
_entity_poly.entity_id
_entity_poly.type
_entity_poly.pdbx_seq_one_letter_code
_entity_poly.pdbx_strand_id
1 'polypeptide(L)'
;MVNGEELFETSIGDQIKYKIELLLHINNILLSRLLSITQNSKVAISSLPEQLQNISSQYLKRVHSNLQCISQINQGQLNSKPSIIEAPTLINNTNSNSNANPQNPAQQDVILKFYLLLNRVFDIW
;
A
#
# COMPACT_ATOMS: atom_id res chain seq x y z
N MET A 1 4.78 -26.22 39.01
CA MET A 1 5.61 -25.01 39.11
C MET A 1 5.66 -24.39 37.73
N VAL A 2 5.37 -23.10 37.68
CA VAL A 2 5.15 -22.27 36.49
C VAL A 2 6.41 -22.22 35.63
N ASN A 3 6.24 -22.28 34.31
CA ASN A 3 6.80 -21.34 33.33
C ASN A 3 6.14 -21.63 31.97
N GLY A 4 4.88 -21.21 31.88
CA GLY A 4 4.29 -20.83 30.60
C GLY A 4 4.83 -19.45 30.22
N GLU A 5 4.77 -19.13 28.93
CA GLU A 5 5.21 -17.88 28.28
C GLU A 5 6.72 -17.79 27.93
N GLU A 6 7.20 -18.71 27.10
CA GLU A 6 8.05 -18.26 25.99
C GLU A 6 7.14 -17.58 24.95
N LEU A 7 6.74 -16.34 25.25
CA LEU A 7 6.25 -15.43 24.22
C LEU A 7 7.39 -15.30 23.20
N PHE A 8 7.16 -15.77 21.97
CA PHE A 8 8.08 -15.64 20.86
C PHE A 8 8.39 -14.15 20.62
N GLU A 9 9.37 -13.62 21.33
CA GLU A 9 9.82 -12.25 21.16
C GLU A 9 10.52 -12.17 19.81
N THR A 10 9.80 -11.67 18.81
CA THR A 10 10.29 -11.59 17.43
C THR A 10 11.46 -10.61 17.41
N SER A 11 12.62 -11.01 16.87
CA SER A 11 13.81 -10.16 16.91
C SER A 11 13.55 -8.82 16.20
N ILE A 12 14.16 -7.74 16.68
CA ILE A 12 14.06 -6.40 16.05
C ILE A 12 14.42 -6.47 14.55
N GLY A 13 15.41 -7.29 14.19
CA GLY A 13 15.80 -7.51 12.80
C GLY A 13 14.68 -8.14 11.97
N ASP A 14 13.92 -9.08 12.52
CA ASP A 14 12.81 -9.72 11.82
C ASP A 14 11.58 -8.81 11.73
N GLN A 15 11.33 -7.99 12.76
CA GLN A 15 10.30 -6.95 12.70
C GLN A 15 10.59 -5.93 11.59
N ILE A 16 11.86 -5.49 11.47
CA ILE A 16 12.31 -4.58 10.41
C ILE A 16 12.11 -5.22 9.03
N LYS A 17 12.56 -6.46 8.84
CA LYS A 17 12.38 -7.19 7.57
C LYS A 17 10.90 -7.26 7.20
N TYR A 18 10.04 -7.63 8.15
CA TYR A 18 8.61 -7.74 7.92
C TYR A 18 7.97 -6.39 7.56
N LYS A 19 8.32 -5.31 8.26
CA LYS A 19 7.86 -3.94 7.93
C LYS A 19 8.23 -3.56 6.49
N ILE A 20 9.47 -3.85 6.08
CA ILE A 20 9.96 -3.58 4.72
C ILE A 20 9.23 -4.44 3.69
N GLU A 21 9.09 -5.74 3.94
CA GLU A 21 8.38 -6.67 3.07
C GLU A 21 6.93 -6.27 2.87
N LEU A 22 6.24 -5.86 3.94
CA LEU A 22 4.87 -5.39 3.89
C LEU A 22 4.74 -4.11 3.05
N LEU A 23 5.61 -3.13 3.25
CA LEU A 23 5.64 -1.89 2.45
C LEU A 23 5.91 -2.18 0.96
N LEU A 24 6.85 -3.07 0.66
CA LEU A 24 7.16 -3.49 -0.72
C LEU A 24 6.00 -4.26 -1.36
N HIS A 25 5.33 -5.13 -0.60
CA HIS A 25 4.17 -5.86 -1.09
C HIS A 25 3.02 -4.92 -1.45
N ILE A 26 2.73 -3.93 -0.60
CA ILE A 26 1.75 -2.88 -0.88
C ILE A 26 2.14 -2.10 -2.14
N ASN A 27 3.42 -1.74 -2.31
CA ASN A 27 3.90 -1.09 -3.52
C ASN A 27 3.65 -1.91 -4.79
N ASN A 28 3.90 -3.22 -4.75
CA ASN A 28 3.63 -4.11 -5.87
C ASN A 28 2.14 -4.09 -6.26
N ILE A 29 1.24 -4.19 -5.28
CA ILE A 29 -0.21 -4.13 -5.54
C ILE A 29 -0.61 -2.79 -6.18
N LEU A 30 -0.10 -1.67 -5.63
CA LEU A 30 -0.38 -0.33 -6.14
C LEU A 30 0.11 -0.16 -7.58
N LEU A 31 1.32 -0.63 -7.89
CA LEU A 31 1.91 -0.56 -9.23
C LEU A 31 1.18 -1.46 -10.23
N SER A 32 0.79 -2.68 -9.85
CA SER A 32 -0.02 -3.56 -10.71
C SER A 32 -1.37 -2.92 -11.08
N ARG A 33 -1.98 -2.17 -10.14
CA ARG A 33 -3.20 -1.41 -10.44
C ARG A 33 -2.97 -0.23 -11.33
N LEU A 34 -1.88 0.52 -11.09
CA LEU A 34 -1.48 1.62 -11.96
C LEU A 34 -1.27 1.14 -13.40
N LEU A 35 -0.60 0.01 -13.57
CA LEU A 35 -0.36 -0.62 -14.87
C LEU A 35 -1.66 -1.06 -15.56
N SER A 36 -2.63 -1.54 -14.77
CA SER A 36 -3.97 -1.90 -15.27
C SER A 36 -4.74 -0.67 -15.75
N ILE A 37 -4.60 0.47 -15.06
CA ILE A 37 -5.22 1.76 -15.46
C ILE A 37 -4.60 2.28 -16.76
N THR A 38 -3.28 2.16 -16.92
CA THR A 38 -2.59 2.54 -18.17
C THR A 38 -2.74 1.49 -19.27
N GLN A 39 -3.56 0.44 -19.08
CA GLN A 39 -3.83 -0.63 -20.05
C GLN A 39 -2.57 -1.31 -20.63
N ASN A 40 -1.46 -1.39 -19.88
CA ASN A 40 -0.15 -1.80 -20.42
C ASN A 40 0.33 -1.00 -21.66
N SER A 41 -0.35 0.09 -22.00
CA SER A 41 -0.05 0.92 -23.15
C SER A 41 0.99 1.98 -22.75
N LYS A 42 1.83 2.42 -23.70
CA LYS A 42 2.81 3.51 -23.50
C LYS A 42 2.13 4.89 -23.37
N VAL A 43 0.91 4.92 -22.86
CA VAL A 43 0.11 6.13 -22.69
C VAL A 43 0.60 6.82 -21.43
N ALA A 44 1.03 8.08 -21.57
CA ALA A 44 1.45 8.88 -20.43
C ALA A 44 0.27 9.09 -19.47
N ILE A 45 0.54 9.14 -18.17
CA ILE A 45 -0.51 9.40 -17.17
C ILE A 45 -1.25 10.72 -17.50
N SER A 46 -0.54 11.71 -18.03
CA SER A 46 -1.10 13.02 -18.44
C SER A 46 -2.10 12.96 -19.58
N SER A 47 -2.18 11.87 -20.33
CA SER A 47 -3.17 11.69 -21.41
C SER A 47 -4.37 10.84 -21.00
N LEU A 48 -4.44 10.40 -19.74
CA LEU A 48 -5.62 9.72 -19.21
C LEU A 48 -6.73 10.74 -18.89
N PRO A 49 -8.00 10.31 -18.78
CA PRO A 49 -9.06 11.12 -18.19
C PRO A 49 -8.68 11.63 -16.78
N GLU A 50 -9.08 12.86 -16.43
CA GLU A 50 -8.73 13.53 -15.16
C GLU A 50 -8.94 12.65 -13.92
N GLN A 51 -10.06 11.92 -13.87
CA GLN A 51 -10.35 10.99 -12.78
C GLN A 51 -9.27 9.89 -12.65
N LEU A 52 -8.85 9.30 -13.77
CA LEU A 52 -7.81 8.28 -13.79
C LEU A 52 -6.41 8.87 -13.52
N GLN A 53 -6.15 10.12 -13.93
CA GLN A 53 -4.92 10.83 -13.55
C GLN A 53 -4.84 11.01 -12.04
N ASN A 54 -5.94 11.44 -11.41
CA ASN A 54 -6.03 11.64 -9.97
C ASN A 54 -5.80 10.34 -9.21
N ILE A 55 -6.42 9.23 -9.63
CA ILE A 55 -6.16 7.90 -9.03
C ILE A 55 -4.68 7.52 -9.18
N SER A 56 -4.14 7.67 -10.38
CA SER A 56 -2.75 7.33 -10.68
C SER A 56 -1.78 8.12 -9.80
N SER A 57 -2.02 9.41 -9.63
CA SER A 57 -1.28 10.29 -8.72
C SER A 57 -1.39 9.82 -7.26
N GLN A 58 -2.58 9.42 -6.81
CA GLN A 58 -2.80 8.92 -5.45
C GLN A 58 -2.06 7.61 -5.17
N TYR A 59 -1.97 6.70 -6.14
CA TYR A 59 -1.16 5.48 -6.02
C TYR A 59 0.34 5.79 -6.00
N LEU A 60 0.82 6.67 -6.88
CA LEU A 60 2.23 7.07 -6.90
C LEU A 60 2.67 7.76 -5.61
N LYS A 61 1.84 8.64 -5.05
CA LYS A 61 2.12 9.28 -3.75
C LYS A 61 2.28 8.26 -2.63
N ARG A 62 1.45 7.20 -2.62
CA ARG A 62 1.55 6.10 -1.64
C ARG A 62 2.83 5.29 -1.83
N VAL A 63 3.17 4.95 -3.07
CA VAL A 63 4.44 4.26 -3.38
C VAL A 63 5.63 5.09 -2.90
N HIS A 64 5.64 6.39 -3.18
CA HIS A 64 6.69 7.30 -2.71
C HIS A 64 6.78 7.34 -1.18
N SER A 65 5.64 7.51 -0.49
CA SER A 65 5.55 7.48 0.98
C SER A 65 6.13 6.18 1.56
N ASN A 66 5.80 5.04 0.97
CA ASN A 66 6.30 3.74 1.42
C ASN A 66 7.81 3.59 1.20
N LEU A 67 8.32 4.00 0.04
CA LEU A 67 9.76 3.98 -0.26
C LEU A 67 10.56 4.92 0.65
N GLN A 68 10.01 6.09 0.95
CA GLN A 68 10.60 7.01 1.91
C GLN A 68 10.70 6.38 3.30
N CYS A 69 9.63 5.72 3.77
CA CYS A 69 9.65 4.99 5.03
C CYS A 69 10.71 3.87 5.03
N ILE A 70 10.82 3.08 3.96
CA ILE A 70 11.87 2.05 3.83
C ILE A 70 13.27 2.68 3.93
N SER A 71 13.49 3.81 3.27
CA SER A 71 14.77 4.53 3.34
C SER A 71 15.11 4.95 4.77
N GLN A 72 14.14 5.47 5.52
CA GLN A 72 14.30 5.84 6.93
C GLN A 72 14.62 4.65 7.82
N ILE A 73 13.90 3.52 7.66
CA ILE A 73 14.18 2.27 8.37
C ILE A 73 15.62 1.82 8.11
N ASN A 74 16.06 1.83 6.85
CA ASN A 74 17.42 1.43 6.47
C ASN A 74 18.51 2.38 6.99
N GLN A 75 18.16 3.63 7.30
CA GLN A 75 19.04 4.60 7.96
C GLN A 75 19.05 4.46 9.50
N GLY A 76 18.33 3.49 10.06
CA GLY A 76 18.25 3.23 11.50
C GLY A 76 17.09 3.94 12.20
N GLN A 77 16.19 4.62 11.48
CA GLN A 77 14.98 5.23 12.06
C GLN A 77 13.87 4.18 12.20
N LEU A 78 13.97 3.31 13.20
CA LEU A 78 13.09 2.15 13.37
C LEU A 78 11.61 2.51 13.61
N ASN A 79 11.36 3.70 14.16
CA ASN A 79 10.03 4.24 14.45
C ASN A 79 9.43 5.03 13.27
N SER A 80 10.09 5.06 12.12
CA SER A 80 9.55 5.73 10.94
C SER A 80 8.24 5.07 10.51
N LYS A 81 7.25 5.88 10.13
CA LYS A 81 5.97 5.43 9.60
C LYS A 81 5.75 6.03 8.21
N PRO A 82 5.07 5.32 7.30
CA PRO A 82 4.67 5.90 6.03
C PRO A 82 3.75 7.10 6.26
N SER A 83 4.00 8.20 5.55
CA SER A 83 3.21 9.44 5.65
C SER A 83 1.76 9.28 5.18
N ILE A 84 1.48 8.26 4.36
CA ILE A 84 0.13 7.90 3.91
C ILE A 84 -0.20 6.49 4.40
N ILE A 85 -0.87 6.41 5.55
CA ILE A 85 -1.30 5.14 6.16
C ILE A 85 -2.73 4.76 5.78
N GLU A 86 -3.48 5.69 5.18
CA GLU A 86 -4.85 5.48 4.78
C GLU A 86 -4.93 4.71 3.46
N ALA A 87 -5.85 3.74 3.44
CA ALA A 87 -6.17 3.01 2.23
C ALA A 87 -6.56 3.98 1.10
N PRO A 88 -6.22 3.67 -0.16
CA PRO A 88 -6.63 4.50 -1.28
C PRO A 88 -8.15 4.61 -1.36
N THR A 89 -8.67 5.84 -1.49
CA THR A 89 -10.10 6.12 -1.61
C THR A 89 -10.65 5.45 -2.86
N LEU A 90 -11.70 4.65 -2.66
CA LEU A 90 -12.44 3.98 -3.73
C LEU A 90 -13.07 5.04 -4.64
N ILE A 91 -12.92 4.87 -5.96
CA ILE A 91 -13.96 5.37 -6.86
C ILE A 91 -15.11 4.38 -6.76
N ASN A 92 -16.02 4.61 -5.81
CA ASN A 92 -17.36 4.09 -5.94
C ASN A 92 -17.95 4.78 -7.17
N ASN A 93 -18.14 4.01 -8.24
CA ASN A 93 -18.76 4.50 -9.46
C ASN A 93 -20.27 4.70 -9.18
N THR A 94 -20.63 5.68 -8.36
CA THR A 94 -22.03 5.99 -8.03
C THR A 94 -22.65 6.99 -8.99
N ASN A 95 -21.93 7.50 -9.98
CA ASN A 95 -22.53 8.32 -11.05
C ASN A 95 -21.81 8.12 -12.38
N SER A 96 -22.60 7.81 -13.42
CA SER A 96 -22.35 8.01 -14.85
C SER A 96 -21.93 6.78 -15.67
N ASN A 97 -22.87 6.29 -16.47
CA ASN A 97 -22.79 5.51 -17.71
C ASN A 97 -21.43 5.55 -18.45
N SER A 98 -20.41 4.89 -17.90
CA SER A 98 -19.15 4.67 -18.57
C SER A 98 -18.72 3.24 -18.33
N ASN A 99 -18.45 2.51 -19.42
CA ASN A 99 -17.93 1.14 -19.46
C ASN A 99 -16.49 1.06 -18.91
N ALA A 100 -16.21 1.72 -17.79
CA ALA A 100 -14.97 1.59 -17.06
C ALA A 100 -15.04 0.29 -16.26
N ASN A 101 -14.35 -0.73 -16.77
CA ASN A 101 -14.17 -2.06 -16.21
C ASN A 101 -14.20 -2.03 -14.66
N PRO A 102 -15.18 -2.68 -14.00
CA PRO A 102 -15.25 -2.70 -12.56
C PRO A 102 -13.98 -3.36 -12.05
N GLN A 103 -13.14 -2.58 -11.35
CA GLN A 103 -12.04 -3.16 -10.59
C GLN A 103 -12.62 -4.27 -9.72
N ASN A 104 -12.07 -5.48 -9.85
CA ASN A 104 -12.58 -6.67 -9.20
C ASN A 104 -12.69 -6.41 -7.67
N PRO A 105 -13.89 -6.41 -7.07
CA PRO A 105 -14.10 -6.01 -5.67
C PRO A 105 -13.26 -6.84 -4.70
N ALA A 106 -13.00 -8.11 -5.02
CA ALA A 106 -12.13 -8.98 -4.23
C ALA A 106 -10.69 -8.43 -4.09
N GLN A 107 -10.14 -7.78 -5.13
CA GLN A 107 -8.81 -7.19 -5.04
C GLN A 107 -8.81 -5.89 -4.22
N GLN A 108 -9.93 -5.17 -4.20
CA GLN A 108 -10.11 -3.98 -3.38
C GLN A 108 -10.15 -4.33 -1.89
N ASP A 109 -10.83 -5.41 -1.53
CA ASP A 109 -10.82 -5.91 -0.15
C ASP A 109 -9.42 -6.30 0.32
N VAL A 110 -8.61 -6.86 -0.59
CA VAL A 110 -7.23 -7.25 -0.28
C VAL A 110 -6.36 -6.04 0.05
N ILE A 111 -6.39 -4.96 -0.76
CA ILE A 111 -5.56 -3.78 -0.47
C ILE A 111 -5.97 -3.13 0.87
N LEU A 112 -7.27 -3.07 1.16
CA LEU A 112 -7.77 -2.50 2.40
C LEU A 112 -7.27 -3.28 3.61
N LYS A 113 -7.31 -4.61 3.55
CA LYS A 113 -6.76 -5.49 4.59
C LYS A 113 -5.26 -5.27 4.81
N PHE A 114 -4.49 -5.06 3.74
CA PHE A 114 -3.07 -4.75 3.87
C PHE A 114 -2.81 -3.38 4.52
N TYR A 115 -3.63 -2.37 4.25
CA TYR A 115 -3.51 -1.07 4.93
C TYR A 115 -3.90 -1.14 6.41
N LEU A 116 -4.90 -1.96 6.77
CA LEU A 116 -5.23 -2.24 8.17
C LEU A 116 -4.06 -2.95 8.88
N LEU A 117 -3.47 -3.95 8.23
CA LEU A 117 -2.30 -4.65 8.72
C LEU A 117 -1.09 -3.72 8.85
N LEU A 118 -0.84 -2.88 7.85
CA LEU A 118 0.23 -1.88 7.86
C LEU A 118 0.10 -0.96 9.08
N ASN A 119 -1.10 -0.41 9.30
CA ASN A 119 -1.34 0.46 10.43
C ASN A 119 -1.06 -0.27 11.76
N ARG A 120 -1.57 -1.49 11.89
CA ARG A 120 -1.38 -2.29 13.11
C ARG A 120 0.09 -2.65 13.37
N VAL A 121 0.83 -3.03 12.34
CA VAL A 121 2.25 -3.43 12.43
C VAL A 121 3.12 -2.25 12.84
N PHE A 122 2.90 -1.06 12.27
CA PHE A 122 3.66 0.14 12.61
C PHE A 122 3.21 0.80 13.93
N ASP A 123 2.07 0.39 14.49
CA ASP A 123 1.63 0.84 15.81
C ASP A 123 2.12 -0.06 16.95
N ILE A 124 2.25 -1.37 16.72
CA ILE A 124 2.71 -2.32 17.75
C ILE A 124 4.24 -2.41 17.78
N TRP A 125 4.87 -2.52 16.61
CA TRP A 125 6.32 -2.68 16.46
C TRP A 125 6.95 -1.37 16.01
#